data_AF-A0A2U1NSQ2-F1
#
_entry.id   AF-A0A2U1NSQ2-F1
#
_cell.length_a   1.000
_cell.length_b   1.000
_cell.length_c   1.000
_cell.angle_alpha   90.00
_cell.angle_beta   90.00
_cell.angle_gamma   90.00
#
_symmetry.space_group_name_H-M   'P 1'
#
loop_
_entity.id
_entity.type
_entity.pdbx_description
1 polymer ?
#
loop_
_entity_poly.entity_id
_entity_poly.type
_entity_poly.pdbx_seq_one_letter_code
_entity_poly.pdbx_strand_id
1 'polypeptide(L)' 'MATVNVNTNLQVHTKTTIEHVRPVAKFPPSIWGDSFLSFVLDNSKMQTYAKTMEEPKVQLRRMIIDPTIDMNEK' A
#
# COMPACT_ATOMS: atom_id res chain seq x y z
N MET A 1 11.07 54.92 44.24
CA MET A 1 10.27 55.95 43.54
C MET A 1 11.14 56.61 42.48
N ALA A 2 10.93 56.29 41.20
CA ALA A 2 11.24 57.12 40.04
C ALA A 2 10.73 56.39 38.78
N THR A 3 9.64 56.87 38.21
CA THR A 3 9.10 56.43 36.91
C THR A 3 9.80 57.21 35.80
N VAL A 4 10.36 56.52 34.82
CA VAL A 4 10.73 57.12 33.54
C VAL A 4 10.00 56.37 32.45
N ASN A 5 8.97 57.04 31.93
CA ASN A 5 8.18 56.60 30.79
C ASN A 5 8.96 56.99 29.53
N VAL A 6 9.54 56.01 28.83
CA VAL A 6 10.05 56.22 27.47
C VAL A 6 9.14 55.49 26.51
N ASN A 7 8.25 56.27 25.94
CA ASN A 7 7.45 56.00 24.76
C ASN A 7 8.36 55.76 23.54
N THR A 8 8.92 54.56 23.44
CA THR A 8 9.52 54.08 22.19
C THR A 8 8.39 53.66 21.26
N ASN A 9 8.22 54.41 20.16
CA ASN A 9 7.46 53.99 19.00
C ASN A 9 8.00 52.63 18.54
N LEU A 10 7.32 51.55 18.95
CA LEU A 10 7.50 50.23 18.39
C LEU A 10 6.92 50.31 16.98
N GLN A 11 7.78 50.60 16.01
CA GLN A 11 7.53 50.28 14.63
C GLN A 11 7.36 48.75 14.60
N VAL A 12 6.10 48.31 14.73
CA VAL A 12 5.69 46.93 14.54
C VAL A 12 5.97 46.63 13.09
N HIS A 13 7.21 46.22 12.81
CA HIS A 13 7.50 45.46 11.62
C HIS A 13 6.70 44.18 11.80
N THR A 14 5.47 44.16 11.29
CA THR A 14 4.71 42.94 11.07
C THR A 14 5.51 42.14 10.05
N LYS A 15 6.59 41.50 10.51
CA LYS A 15 6.89 40.17 10.02
C LYS A 15 5.63 39.41 10.38
N THR A 16 4.70 39.37 9.42
CA THR A 16 3.67 38.35 9.39
C THR A 16 4.48 37.07 9.42
N THR A 17 4.73 36.56 10.62
CA THR A 17 5.06 35.16 10.83
C THR A 17 3.84 34.47 10.29
N ILE A 18 3.83 34.24 8.97
CA ILE A 18 2.93 33.29 8.34
C ILE A 18 3.36 32.01 9.03
N GLU A 19 2.69 31.66 10.12
CA GLU A 19 2.86 30.36 10.73
C GLU A 19 2.65 29.37 9.59
N HIS A 20 3.73 28.71 9.17
CA HIS A 20 3.67 27.73 8.11
C HIS A 20 2.96 26.51 8.69
N VAL A 21 1.63 26.58 8.73
CA VAL A 21 0.79 25.50 9.21
C VAL A 21 0.92 24.37 8.20
N ARG A 22 1.44 23.22 8.65
CA ARG A 22 1.46 22.02 7.81
C ARG A 22 0.01 21.61 7.54
N PRO A 23 -0.38 21.44 6.26
CA PRO A 23 -1.72 20.97 5.94
C PRO A 23 -2.01 19.62 6.57
N VAL A 24 -3.25 19.43 7.04
CA VAL A 24 -3.70 18.13 7.55
C VAL A 24 -3.80 17.16 6.38
N ALA A 25 -3.06 16.05 6.48
CA ALA A 25 -3.13 14.97 5.51
C ALA A 25 -4.51 14.29 5.56
N LYS A 26 -5.15 14.13 4.41
CA LYS A 26 -6.44 13.43 4.25
C LYS A 26 -6.26 12.10 3.50
N PHE A 27 -5.16 11.41 3.76
CA PHE A 27 -4.91 10.12 3.15
C PHE A 27 -5.72 9.03 3.87
N PRO A 28 -6.36 8.10 3.13
CA PRO A 28 -6.98 6.95 3.76
C PRO A 28 -5.91 6.09 4.43
N PRO A 29 -6.23 5.42 5.54
CA PRO A 29 -5.30 4.49 6.17
C PRO A 29 -4.99 3.31 5.23
N SER A 30 -3.87 2.64 5.49
CA SER A 30 -3.54 1.39 4.81
C SER A 30 -4.63 0.35 5.08
N ILE A 31 -5.17 -0.25 4.02
CA ILE A 31 -6.14 -1.36 4.14
C ILE A 31 -5.47 -2.65 4.64
N TRP A 32 -4.15 -2.73 4.58
CA TRP A 32 -3.39 -3.95 4.88
C TRP A 32 -2.76 -3.93 6.27
N GLY A 33 -2.42 -2.74 6.78
CA GLY A 33 -1.70 -2.58 8.05
C GLY A 33 -0.52 -3.54 8.14
N ASP A 34 -0.49 -4.32 9.22
CA ASP A 34 0.60 -5.25 9.54
C ASP A 34 0.35 -6.69 9.04
N SER A 35 -0.74 -6.91 8.30
CA SER A 35 -1.22 -8.25 7.93
C SER A 35 -0.20 -9.07 7.12
N PHE A 36 0.78 -8.42 6.50
CA PHE A 36 1.83 -9.07 5.70
C PHE A 36 3.25 -8.88 6.28
N LEU A 37 3.38 -8.44 7.53
CA LEU A 37 4.71 -8.30 8.16
C LEU A 37 5.39 -9.64 8.43
N SER A 38 4.61 -10.71 8.59
CA SER A 38 5.13 -12.06 8.81
C SER A 38 4.31 -13.09 8.07
N PHE A 39 4.99 -14.00 7.40
CA PHE A 39 4.39 -15.15 6.74
C PHE A 39 5.23 -16.39 7.01
N VAL A 40 4.58 -17.47 7.46
CA VAL A 40 5.21 -18.77 7.64
C VAL A 40 4.63 -19.73 6.60
N LEU A 41 5.49 -20.20 5.71
CA LEU A 41 5.12 -21.15 4.67
C LEU A 41 5.19 -22.58 5.19
N ASP A 42 4.07 -23.28 5.13
CA ASP A 42 4.04 -24.73 5.33
C ASP A 42 4.52 -25.44 4.05
N ASN A 43 5.81 -25.78 4.04
CA ASN A 43 6.45 -26.46 2.92
C ASN A 43 5.81 -27.83 2.61
N SER A 44 5.28 -28.53 3.62
CA SER A 44 4.60 -29.81 3.41
C SER A 44 3.31 -29.61 2.62
N LYS A 45 2.49 -28.61 3.00
CA LYS A 45 1.29 -28.26 2.24
C LYS A 45 1.61 -27.78 0.83
N MET A 46 2.64 -26.95 0.67
CA MET A 46 3.08 -26.47 -0.65
C MET A 46 3.47 -27.65 -1.56
N GLN A 47 4.25 -28.61 -1.05
CA GLN A 47 4.64 -29.78 -1.82
C GLN A 47 3.45 -30.67 -2.18
N THR A 48 2.50 -30.85 -1.26
CA THR A 48 1.25 -31.57 -1.56
C THR A 48 0.49 -30.89 -2.68
N TYR A 49 0.31 -29.56 -2.63
CA TYR A 49 -0.37 -28.82 -3.69
C TYR A 49 0.37 -28.92 -5.03
N ALA A 50 1.70 -28.81 -5.02
CA ALA A 50 2.51 -28.98 -6.22
C ALA A 50 2.31 -30.36 -6.86
N LYS A 51 2.31 -31.43 -6.06
CA LYS A 51 2.06 -32.79 -6.53
C LYS A 51 0.66 -32.95 -7.09
N THR A 52 -0.36 -32.45 -6.40
CA THR A 52 -1.76 -32.54 -6.87
C THR A 52 -2.01 -31.71 -8.13
N MET A 53 -1.20 -30.68 -8.40
CA MET A 53 -1.33 -29.83 -9.58
C MET A 53 -0.75 -30.48 -10.85
N GLU A 54 0.14 -31.47 -10.73
CA GLU A 54 0.78 -32.10 -11.89
C GLU A 54 -0.23 -32.78 -12.82
N GLU A 55 -1.19 -33.52 -12.27
CA GLU A 55 -2.20 -34.22 -13.08
C GLU A 55 -3.13 -33.23 -13.82
N PRO A 56 -3.79 -32.26 -13.16
CA PRO A 56 -4.60 -31.24 -13.85
C PRO A 56 -3.80 -30.47 -14.92
N LYS A 57 -2.53 -30.15 -14.64
CA LYS A 57 -1.65 -29.48 -15.61
C LYS A 57 -1.42 -30.33 -16.86
N VAL A 58 -1.20 -31.64 -16.71
CA VAL A 58 -1.02 -32.56 -17.84
C VAL A 58 -2.33 -32.76 -18.60
N GLN A 59 -3.45 -32.91 -17.90
CA GLN A 59 -4.77 -33.02 -18.52
C GLN A 59 -5.10 -31.79 -19.36
N LEU A 60 -4.90 -30.59 -18.81
CA LEU A 60 -5.10 -29.34 -19.53
C LEU A 60 -4.18 -29.22 -20.75
N ARG A 61 -2.91 -29.61 -20.63
CA ARG A 61 -1.99 -29.63 -21.78
C ARG A 61 -2.49 -30.54 -22.90
N ARG A 62 -3.01 -31.73 -22.56
CA ARG A 62 -3.60 -32.63 -23.56
C ARG A 62 -4.78 -31.98 -24.24
N MET A 63 -5.70 -31.38 -23.49
CA MET A 63 -6.86 -30.67 -24.05
C MET A 63 -6.46 -29.51 -24.99
N ILE A 64 -5.39 -28.79 -24.68
CA ILE A 64 -4.94 -27.66 -25.52
C ILE A 64 -4.26 -28.14 -26.81
N ILE A 65 -3.54 -29.26 -26.75
CA ILE A 65 -2.74 -29.77 -27.88
C ILE A 65 -3.56 -30.70 -28.77
N ASP A 66 -4.68 -31.23 -28.28
CA ASP A 66 -5.52 -32.16 -29.02
C ASP A 66 -6.04 -31.53 -30.32
N PRO A 67 -5.55 -31.98 -31.50
CA PRO A 67 -5.96 -31.41 -32.79
C PRO A 67 -7.38 -31.81 -33.18
N THR A 68 -8.02 -32.73 -32.43
CA THR A 68 -9.40 -33.17 -32.66
C THR A 68 -10.42 -32.33 -31.90
N ILE A 69 -9.98 -31.50 -30.95
CA ILE A 69 -10.84 -30.52 -30.28
C ILE A 69 -10.98 -29.32 -31.22
N ASP A 70 -12.03 -29.34 -32.04
CA ASP A 70 -12.43 -28.15 -32.79
C ASP A 70 -12.95 -27.11 -31.79
N MET A 71 -12.14 -26.10 -31.50
CA MET A 71 -12.50 -25.00 -30.60
C MET A 71 -13.65 -24.12 -31.14
N ASN A 72 -14.23 -24.47 -32.29
CA ASN A 72 -15.29 -23.73 -32.97
C ASN A 72 -16.65 -24.45 -33.02
N GLU A 73 -16.81 -25.64 -32.43
CA GLU A 73 -18.17 -26.21 -32.27
C GLU A 73 -18.92 -25.43 -31.18
N LYS A 74 -19.93 -24.68 -31.64
CA LYS A 74 -20.78 -23.77 -30.85
C LYS A 74 -22.13 -24.41 -30.55
#